data_AF-I0HDM3-F1
#
_entry.id   AF-I0HDM3-F1
#
_cell.length_a   1.000
_cell.length_b   1.000
_cell.length_c   1.000
_cell.angle_alpha   90.00
_cell.angle_beta   90.00
_cell.angle_gamma   90.00
#
_symmetry.space_group_name_H-M   'P 1'
#
loop_
_entity.id
_entity.type
_entity.pdbx_description
1 polymer ?
#
loop_
_entity_poly.entity_id
_entity_poly.type
_entity_poly.pdbx_seq_one_letter_code
_entity_poly.pdbx_strand_id
1 'polypeptide(L)'
;MTSAGIYDVYLIDSLDLDRLHAAMCEIAGVSGDDVDIDAEWHEGRNSDAAALCTYEPFDGDLTYYLDFYMRTVELSEADFAQRLSAHLRTPVVYAAESYPPSAFWLVEPDGQRLRVRLDGREEGETWLHLIEAVERPVGLLPHVPVEAQPEVIREHRMPTPVADGLRPSAGPEKVTRKAVSGLAAWEAMVVRMTSGWPPDGWYPLEYWQEDLATRDELAADLAKLSPDLAETVAAAVTMVDDTFRAATQEIPGVSADKAWWWHRAPEPPPWLNR
;
A
#
# COMPACT_ATOMS: atom_id res chain seq x y z
N MET A 1 -19.80 23.72 3.19
CA MET A 1 -19.91 22.44 2.47
C MET A 1 -19.38 21.41 3.44
N THR A 2 -20.25 20.61 4.05
CA THR A 2 -19.83 19.42 4.79
C THR A 2 -19.34 18.41 3.76
N SER A 3 -18.12 17.91 3.92
CA SER A 3 -17.62 16.81 3.08
C SER A 3 -18.31 15.52 3.53
N ALA A 4 -18.61 14.65 2.58
CA ALA A 4 -19.19 13.33 2.84
C ALA A 4 -18.08 12.28 2.79
N GLY A 5 -18.05 11.36 3.74
CA GLY A 5 -17.15 10.22 3.75
C GLY A 5 -17.79 9.00 3.08
N ILE A 6 -16.99 8.26 2.32
CA ILE A 6 -17.33 6.94 1.76
C ILE A 6 -16.29 5.97 2.30
N TYR A 7 -16.71 4.82 2.83
CA TYR A 7 -15.81 3.84 3.43
C TYR A 7 -16.19 2.43 3.03
N ASP A 8 -15.21 1.70 2.51
CA ASP A 8 -15.31 0.29 2.15
C ASP A 8 -14.51 -0.53 3.16
N VAL A 9 -15.19 -1.43 3.90
CA VAL A 9 -14.53 -2.28 4.90
C VAL A 9 -15.04 -3.71 4.87
N TYR A 10 -14.26 -4.62 5.45
CA TYR A 10 -14.60 -6.03 5.60
C TYR A 10 -14.55 -6.46 7.07
N LEU A 11 -15.40 -7.41 7.44
CA LEU A 11 -15.39 -8.06 8.76
C LEU A 11 -14.82 -9.48 8.66
N ILE A 12 -14.25 -9.96 9.77
CA ILE A 12 -13.73 -11.34 9.91
C ILE A 12 -14.67 -12.24 10.76
N ASP A 13 -15.67 -11.66 11.41
CA ASP A 13 -16.60 -12.36 12.31
C ASP A 13 -18.06 -12.02 11.95
N SER A 14 -19.00 -12.55 12.73
CA SER A 14 -20.42 -12.24 12.63
C SER A 14 -20.74 -10.74 12.70
N LEU A 15 -21.78 -10.34 11.97
CA LEU A 15 -22.33 -9.00 11.97
C LEU A 15 -23.49 -8.90 12.97
N ASP A 16 -23.33 -8.07 14.01
CA ASP A 16 -24.38 -7.69 14.96
C ASP A 16 -24.98 -6.34 14.54
N LEU A 17 -26.17 -6.35 13.94
CA LEU A 17 -26.81 -5.17 13.37
C LEU A 17 -27.14 -4.10 14.42
N ASP A 18 -27.47 -4.48 15.65
CA ASP A 18 -27.76 -3.52 16.73
C ASP A 18 -26.48 -2.77 17.12
N ARG A 19 -25.34 -3.48 17.17
CA ARG A 19 -24.04 -2.84 17.40
C ARG A 19 -23.60 -1.97 16.24
N LEU A 20 -23.82 -2.42 15.01
CA LEU A 20 -23.52 -1.64 13.81
C LEU A 20 -24.31 -0.33 13.81
N HIS A 21 -25.62 -0.40 14.10
CA HIS A 21 -26.48 0.77 14.21
C HIS A 21 -26.00 1.75 15.29
N ALA A 22 -25.69 1.25 16.49
CA ALA A 22 -25.14 2.08 17.56
C ALA A 22 -23.79 2.71 17.19
N ALA A 23 -22.90 1.95 16.55
CA ALA A 23 -21.60 2.44 16.09
C ALA A 23 -21.76 3.58 15.07
N MET A 24 -22.67 3.42 14.10
CA MET A 24 -22.95 4.45 13.10
C MET A 24 -23.53 5.72 13.72
N CYS A 25 -24.46 5.60 14.66
CA CYS A 25 -24.99 6.75 15.41
C CYS A 25 -23.87 7.55 16.08
N GLU A 26 -22.95 6.85 16.77
CA GLU A 26 -21.87 7.48 17.52
C GLU A 26 -20.80 8.09 16.60
N ILE A 27 -20.37 7.37 15.56
CA ILE A 27 -19.35 7.83 14.60
C ILE A 27 -19.85 9.04 13.81
N ALA A 28 -21.11 9.00 13.35
CA ALA A 28 -21.71 10.10 12.57
C ALA A 28 -22.22 11.26 13.44
N GLY A 29 -22.40 11.04 14.74
CA GLY A 29 -22.93 12.02 15.68
C GLY A 29 -24.40 12.36 15.41
N VAL A 30 -25.20 11.36 15.02
CA VAL A 30 -26.61 11.53 14.60
C VAL A 30 -27.56 10.67 15.43
N SER A 31 -28.86 10.92 15.28
CA SER A 31 -29.89 10.11 15.93
C SER A 31 -30.06 8.77 15.23
N GLY A 32 -30.62 7.78 15.94
CA GLY A 32 -30.90 6.46 15.36
C GLY A 32 -31.87 6.48 14.18
N ASP A 33 -32.75 7.49 14.13
CA ASP A 33 -33.71 7.69 13.04
C ASP A 33 -33.04 8.22 11.75
N ASP A 34 -31.80 8.72 11.86
CA ASP A 34 -30.98 9.23 10.75
C ASP A 34 -29.92 8.22 10.26
N VAL A 35 -30.02 6.96 10.70
CA VAL A 35 -29.16 5.84 10.30
C VAL A 35 -30.00 4.79 9.58
N ASP A 36 -29.55 4.38 8.39
CA ASP A 36 -30.20 3.35 7.59
C ASP A 36 -29.18 2.28 7.17
N ILE A 37 -29.50 1.02 7.53
CA ILE A 37 -28.64 -0.15 7.34
C ILE A 37 -29.48 -1.22 6.64
N ASP A 38 -29.01 -1.69 5.49
CA ASP A 38 -29.70 -2.74 4.74
C ASP A 38 -28.69 -3.63 3.97
N ALA A 39 -29.10 -4.84 3.60
CA ALA A 39 -28.30 -5.74 2.80
C ALA A 39 -28.25 -5.33 1.33
N GLU A 40 -29.32 -4.70 0.82
CA GLU A 40 -29.44 -4.36 -0.58
C GLU A 40 -30.04 -2.97 -0.82
N TRP A 41 -29.72 -2.37 -1.96
CA TRP A 41 -30.38 -1.13 -2.40
C TRP A 41 -31.80 -1.44 -2.89
N HIS A 42 -32.80 -0.80 -2.29
CA HIS A 42 -34.19 -0.87 -2.74
C HIS A 42 -34.90 0.50 -2.60
N GLU A 43 -36.05 0.67 -3.28
CA GLU A 43 -36.79 1.96 -3.33
C GLU A 43 -37.30 2.45 -1.97
N GLY A 44 -37.39 1.57 -0.97
CA GLY A 44 -37.87 1.89 0.38
C GLY A 44 -36.78 2.39 1.34
N ARG A 45 -35.52 2.39 0.90
CA ARG A 45 -34.37 2.77 1.71
C ARG A 45 -34.40 4.27 2.01
N ASN A 46 -34.05 4.66 3.24
CA ASN A 46 -34.02 6.08 3.61
C ASN A 46 -32.78 6.77 3.01
N SER A 47 -32.81 7.06 1.71
CA SER A 47 -31.69 7.71 1.00
C SER A 47 -31.32 9.10 1.56
N ASP A 48 -32.21 9.72 2.33
CA ASP A 48 -32.00 11.01 2.99
C ASP A 48 -31.34 10.87 4.38
N ALA A 49 -31.14 9.65 4.88
CA ALA A 49 -30.43 9.40 6.13
C ALA A 49 -29.04 10.03 6.10
N ALA A 50 -28.59 10.50 7.27
CA ALA A 50 -27.29 11.11 7.42
C ALA A 50 -26.16 10.08 7.32
N ALA A 51 -26.45 8.83 7.65
CA ALA A 51 -25.53 7.71 7.60
C ALA A 51 -26.21 6.48 6.97
N LEU A 52 -25.59 5.92 5.94
CA LEU A 52 -26.04 4.75 5.21
C LEU A 52 -24.99 3.64 5.32
N CYS A 53 -25.42 2.39 5.51
CA CYS A 53 -24.57 1.21 5.37
C CYS A 53 -25.27 0.17 4.52
N THR A 54 -24.62 -0.29 3.45
CA THR A 54 -25.00 -1.51 2.73
C THR A 54 -24.10 -2.64 3.20
N TYR A 55 -24.63 -3.84 3.43
CA TYR A 55 -23.81 -5.00 3.81
C TYR A 55 -24.04 -6.21 2.91
N GLU A 56 -22.97 -6.89 2.55
CA GLU A 56 -23.00 -8.10 1.72
C GLU A 56 -22.25 -9.24 2.42
N PRO A 57 -22.87 -10.42 2.63
CA PRO A 57 -22.18 -11.55 3.23
C PRO A 57 -21.18 -12.18 2.24
N PHE A 58 -20.05 -12.67 2.77
CA PHE A 58 -19.04 -13.42 2.02
C PHE A 58 -18.78 -14.79 2.62
N ASP A 59 -18.25 -15.67 1.77
CA ASP A 59 -17.68 -16.94 2.15
C ASP A 59 -16.15 -16.81 2.25
N GLY A 60 -15.55 -17.31 3.34
CA GLY A 60 -14.11 -17.30 3.56
C GLY A 60 -13.70 -16.78 4.93
N ASP A 61 -12.51 -16.17 4.98
CA ASP A 61 -11.98 -15.54 6.20
C ASP A 61 -12.62 -14.16 6.44
N LEU A 62 -13.04 -13.49 5.36
CA LEU A 62 -13.91 -12.32 5.43
C LEU A 62 -15.36 -12.79 5.36
N THR A 63 -16.18 -12.29 6.28
CA THR A 63 -17.57 -12.72 6.47
C THR A 63 -18.58 -11.73 5.92
N TYR A 64 -18.23 -10.44 5.90
CA TYR A 64 -19.07 -9.36 5.39
C TYR A 64 -18.23 -8.28 4.74
N TYR A 65 -18.74 -7.72 3.64
CA TYR A 65 -18.36 -6.41 3.11
C TYR A 65 -19.39 -5.38 3.54
N LEU A 66 -18.91 -4.20 3.92
CA LEU A 66 -19.73 -3.07 4.36
C LEU A 66 -19.34 -1.82 3.56
N ASP A 67 -20.30 -1.22 2.88
CA ASP A 67 -20.20 0.05 2.16
C ASP A 67 -20.93 1.15 2.94
N PHE A 68 -20.16 2.09 3.48
CA PHE A 68 -20.67 3.19 4.29
C PHE A 68 -20.66 4.51 3.54
N TYR A 69 -21.75 5.26 3.68
CA TYR A 69 -21.84 6.66 3.24
C TYR A 69 -22.27 7.56 4.40
N MET A 70 -21.42 8.54 4.73
CA MET A 70 -21.59 9.45 5.87
C MET A 70 -21.66 10.91 5.39
N ARG A 71 -22.82 11.56 5.51
CA ARG A 71 -23.03 12.94 5.03
C ARG A 71 -22.45 14.02 5.94
N THR A 72 -22.40 13.74 7.24
CA THR A 72 -22.14 14.75 8.28
C THR A 72 -20.70 14.72 8.80
N VAL A 73 -19.95 13.65 8.49
CA VAL A 73 -18.60 13.44 8.99
C VAL A 73 -17.68 12.92 7.89
N GLU A 74 -16.47 13.44 7.87
CA GLU A 74 -15.36 12.98 7.03
C GLU A 74 -14.20 12.61 7.96
N LEU A 75 -13.87 11.32 7.99
CA LEU A 75 -12.76 10.73 8.73
C LEU A 75 -11.75 10.18 7.72
N SER A 76 -10.52 9.94 8.17
CA SER A 76 -9.66 9.04 7.42
C SER A 76 -10.23 7.61 7.49
N GLU A 77 -9.99 6.78 6.47
CA GLU A 77 -10.39 5.37 6.50
C GLU A 77 -9.82 4.65 7.73
N ALA A 78 -8.59 5.00 8.14
CA ALA A 78 -7.96 4.46 9.33
C ALA A 78 -8.74 4.81 10.61
N ASP A 79 -9.12 6.08 10.79
CA ASP A 79 -9.88 6.52 11.96
C ASP A 79 -11.28 5.91 11.97
N PHE A 80 -11.90 5.78 10.80
CA PHE A 80 -13.21 5.14 10.64
C PHE A 80 -13.14 3.65 11.03
N ALA A 81 -12.22 2.90 10.43
CA ALA A 81 -12.04 1.47 10.69
C ALA A 81 -11.69 1.20 12.16
N GLN A 82 -10.83 2.04 12.78
CA GLN A 82 -10.50 1.92 14.19
C GLN A 82 -11.71 2.11 15.10
N ARG A 83 -12.51 3.16 14.88
CA ARG A 83 -13.73 3.38 15.67
C ARG A 83 -14.73 2.25 15.48
N LEU A 84 -14.94 1.84 14.23
CA LEU A 84 -15.86 0.76 13.90
C LEU A 84 -15.44 -0.54 14.58
N SER A 85 -14.16 -0.92 14.50
CA SER A 85 -13.62 -2.13 15.14
C SER A 85 -13.83 -2.12 16.65
N ALA A 86 -13.58 -0.98 17.31
CA ALA A 86 -13.78 -0.83 18.74
C ALA A 86 -15.26 -1.00 19.15
N HIS A 87 -16.21 -0.42 18.40
CA HIS A 87 -17.64 -0.53 18.68
C HIS A 87 -18.18 -1.95 18.43
N LEU A 88 -17.82 -2.54 17.30
CA LEU A 88 -18.27 -3.89 16.94
C LEU A 88 -17.60 -4.96 17.81
N ARG A 89 -16.42 -4.67 18.36
CA ARG A 89 -15.54 -5.60 19.07
C ARG A 89 -15.06 -6.75 18.19
N THR A 90 -14.84 -6.45 16.91
CA THR A 90 -14.31 -7.38 15.92
C THR A 90 -13.27 -6.67 15.05
N PRO A 91 -12.23 -7.37 14.55
CA PRO A 91 -11.31 -6.80 13.58
C PRO A 91 -12.02 -6.30 12.32
N VAL A 92 -11.56 -5.17 11.81
CA VAL A 92 -12.05 -4.55 10.57
C VAL A 92 -10.91 -4.43 9.58
N VAL A 93 -11.14 -4.84 8.34
CA VAL A 93 -10.17 -4.76 7.25
C VAL A 93 -10.57 -3.63 6.29
N TYR A 94 -9.62 -2.85 5.81
CA TYR A 94 -9.84 -1.79 4.83
C TYR A 94 -8.66 -1.66 3.86
N ALA A 95 -8.90 -1.06 2.70
CA ALA A 95 -7.86 -0.88 1.67
C ALA A 95 -6.72 -0.01 2.20
N ALA A 96 -5.46 -0.37 1.92
CA ALA A 96 -4.34 0.40 2.42
C ALA A 96 -3.89 1.54 1.52
N GLU A 97 -4.11 1.41 0.21
CA GLU A 97 -3.84 2.41 -0.81
C GLU A 97 -4.86 2.29 -1.95
N SER A 98 -4.81 3.24 -2.89
CA SER A 98 -5.69 3.26 -4.06
C SER A 98 -5.40 2.10 -5.03
N TYR A 99 -6.49 1.61 -5.65
CA TYR A 99 -6.67 0.38 -6.42
C TYR A 99 -5.57 -0.09 -7.40
N PRO A 100 -5.38 -1.43 -7.54
CA PRO A 100 -5.74 -2.47 -6.59
C PRO A 100 -4.59 -2.66 -5.57
N PRO A 101 -4.83 -2.50 -4.26
CA PRO A 101 -3.81 -2.79 -3.28
C PRO A 101 -3.63 -4.30 -3.17
N SER A 102 -2.38 -4.74 -3.16
CA SER A 102 -2.02 -6.13 -2.86
C SER A 102 -1.94 -6.39 -1.35
N ALA A 103 -1.97 -5.33 -0.53
CA ALA A 103 -2.03 -5.41 0.93
C ALA A 103 -3.11 -4.49 1.52
N PHE A 104 -3.87 -5.02 2.47
CA PHE A 104 -4.91 -4.32 3.21
C PHE A 104 -4.44 -4.01 4.63
N TRP A 105 -5.13 -3.11 5.30
CA TRP A 105 -4.97 -2.91 6.74
C TRP A 105 -6.03 -3.70 7.49
N LEU A 106 -5.64 -4.36 8.57
CA LEU A 106 -6.53 -4.93 9.58
C LEU A 106 -6.34 -4.14 10.87
N VAL A 107 -7.46 -3.70 11.46
CA VAL A 107 -7.50 -3.01 12.75
C VAL A 107 -8.20 -3.89 13.76
N GLU A 108 -7.53 -4.21 14.86
CA GLU A 108 -8.10 -4.95 15.98
C GLU A 108 -8.88 -4.03 16.93
N PRO A 109 -9.79 -4.57 17.78
CA PRO A 109 -10.61 -3.76 18.68
C PRO A 109 -9.83 -2.93 19.70
N ASP A 110 -8.56 -3.26 19.97
CA ASP A 110 -7.66 -2.49 20.84
C ASP A 110 -6.98 -1.32 20.11
N GLY A 111 -7.26 -1.15 18.81
CA GLY A 111 -6.69 -0.13 17.94
C GLY A 111 -5.35 -0.51 17.32
N GLN A 112 -4.83 -1.72 17.56
CA GLN A 112 -3.66 -2.20 16.84
C GLN A 112 -3.98 -2.35 15.36
N ARG A 113 -3.04 -1.92 14.51
CA ARG A 113 -3.13 -2.05 13.07
C ARG A 113 -1.99 -2.91 12.54
N LEU A 114 -2.31 -3.81 11.61
CA LEU A 114 -1.34 -4.66 10.93
C LEU A 114 -1.71 -4.86 9.47
N ARG A 115 -0.75 -5.23 8.64
CA ARG A 115 -0.98 -5.54 7.23
C ARG A 115 -1.56 -6.94 7.05
N VAL A 116 -2.46 -7.10 6.08
CA VAL A 116 -2.97 -8.41 5.65
C VAL A 116 -2.98 -8.50 4.12
N ARG A 117 -2.64 -9.68 3.58
CA ARG A 117 -2.77 -9.98 2.15
C ARG A 117 -4.09 -10.68 1.90
N LEU A 118 -4.88 -10.15 0.97
CA LEU A 118 -6.13 -10.77 0.54
C LEU A 118 -5.93 -11.47 -0.80
N ASP A 119 -6.54 -12.64 -0.97
CA ASP A 119 -6.69 -13.31 -2.25
C ASP A 119 -8.18 -13.52 -2.55
N GLY A 120 -8.58 -13.06 -3.73
CA GLY A 120 -9.94 -13.22 -4.24
C GLY A 120 -9.96 -14.41 -5.19
N ARG A 121 -10.67 -15.48 -4.83
CA ARG A 121 -10.84 -16.66 -5.68
C ARG A 121 -12.28 -16.79 -6.13
N GLU A 122 -12.47 -16.92 -7.44
CA GLU A 122 -13.76 -17.37 -7.98
C GLU A 122 -13.90 -18.87 -7.74
N GLU A 123 -14.91 -19.28 -6.97
CA GLU A 123 -15.33 -20.68 -6.84
C GLU A 123 -16.75 -20.84 -7.37
N GLY A 124 -16.85 -21.15 -8.67
CA GLY A 124 -18.14 -21.27 -9.35
C GLY A 124 -18.79 -19.90 -9.58
N GLU A 125 -19.92 -19.64 -8.91
CA GLU A 125 -20.64 -18.36 -8.96
C GLU A 125 -20.36 -17.47 -7.73
N THR A 126 -19.52 -17.92 -6.80
CA THR A 126 -19.20 -17.22 -5.55
C THR A 126 -17.75 -16.70 -5.54
N TRP A 127 -17.55 -15.53 -4.96
CA TRP A 127 -16.22 -14.99 -4.66
C TRP A 127 -15.83 -15.36 -3.23
N LEU A 128 -14.74 -16.13 -3.09
CA LEU A 128 -14.10 -16.38 -1.81
C LEU A 128 -13.08 -15.29 -1.52
N HIS A 129 -13.21 -14.67 -0.35
CA HIS A 129 -12.26 -13.70 0.15
C HIS A 129 -11.43 -14.33 1.28
N LEU A 130 -10.22 -14.78 0.94
CA LEU A 130 -9.30 -15.44 1.86
C LEU A 130 -8.20 -14.48 2.30
N ILE A 131 -7.77 -14.62 3.55
CA ILE A 131 -6.60 -13.91 4.06
C ILE A 131 -5.41 -14.86 3.91
N GLU A 132 -4.51 -14.56 2.97
CA GLU A 132 -3.37 -15.43 2.69
C GLU A 132 -2.27 -15.30 3.73
N ALA A 133 -2.05 -14.09 4.25
CA ALA A 133 -1.00 -13.81 5.20
C ALA A 133 -1.32 -12.61 6.08
N VAL A 134 -0.82 -12.65 7.31
CA VAL A 134 -0.87 -11.53 8.27
C VAL A 134 0.56 -11.11 8.65
N GLU A 135 0.76 -9.83 8.95
CA GLU A 135 2.05 -9.33 9.42
C GLU A 135 2.41 -9.83 10.82
N ARG A 136 1.39 -10.04 11.67
CA ARG A 136 1.49 -10.49 13.06
C ARG A 136 0.32 -11.44 13.38
N PRO A 137 0.45 -12.33 14.39
CA PRO A 137 -0.64 -13.23 14.76
C PRO A 137 -1.93 -12.47 15.10
N VAL A 138 -3.06 -12.92 14.55
CA VAL A 138 -4.40 -12.38 14.84
C VAL A 138 -5.24 -13.46 15.50
N GLY A 139 -5.86 -13.14 16.64
CA GLY A 139 -6.55 -14.14 17.46
C GLY A 139 -7.69 -14.89 16.75
N LEU A 140 -8.41 -14.21 15.84
CA LEU A 140 -9.49 -14.79 15.04
C LEU A 140 -9.02 -15.51 13.77
N LEU A 141 -7.74 -15.41 13.42
CA LEU A 141 -7.16 -16.02 12.22
C LEU A 141 -5.97 -16.93 12.57
N PRO A 142 -6.15 -17.93 13.46
CA PRO A 142 -5.04 -18.77 13.93
C PRO A 142 -4.47 -19.67 12.83
N HIS A 143 -5.20 -19.88 11.74
CA HIS A 143 -4.78 -20.70 10.58
C HIS A 143 -4.01 -19.89 9.54
N VAL A 144 -4.06 -18.56 9.58
CA VAL A 144 -3.40 -17.71 8.59
C VAL A 144 -1.91 -17.59 8.94
N PRO A 145 -1.00 -17.82 7.98
CA PRO A 145 0.44 -17.74 8.24
C PRO A 145 0.88 -16.29 8.49
N VAL A 146 1.90 -16.15 9.34
CA VAL A 146 2.55 -14.87 9.63
C VAL A 146 3.73 -14.69 8.66
N GLU A 147 3.64 -13.73 7.73
CA GLU A 147 4.64 -13.55 6.67
C GLU A 147 5.03 -12.08 6.43
N ALA A 148 6.11 -11.87 5.68
CA ALA A 148 6.40 -10.55 5.11
C ALA A 148 5.43 -10.25 3.99
N GLN A 149 5.08 -8.98 3.88
CA GLN A 149 4.31 -8.44 2.76
C GLN A 149 5.22 -7.51 1.95
N PRO A 150 6.18 -8.07 1.18
CA PRO A 150 7.13 -7.26 0.41
C PRO A 150 6.44 -6.37 -0.63
N GLU A 151 5.25 -6.73 -1.09
CA GLU A 151 4.43 -5.94 -1.98
C GLU A 151 4.10 -4.53 -1.43
N VAL A 152 3.97 -4.37 -0.11
CA VAL A 152 3.79 -3.07 0.55
C VAL A 152 4.95 -2.12 0.22
N ILE A 153 6.16 -2.65 0.09
CA ILE A 153 7.34 -1.87 -0.27
C ILE A 153 7.25 -1.38 -1.72
N ARG A 154 6.76 -2.21 -2.64
CA ARG A 154 6.58 -1.83 -4.06
C ARG A 154 5.53 -0.75 -4.23
N GLU A 155 4.45 -0.82 -3.45
CA GLU A 155 3.35 0.14 -3.50
C GLU A 155 3.73 1.48 -2.86
N HIS A 156 4.53 1.44 -1.79
CA HIS A 156 4.98 2.63 -1.09
C HIS A 156 5.81 3.54 -2.00
N ARG A 157 5.23 4.67 -2.43
CA ARG A 157 5.87 5.62 -3.33
C ARG A 157 6.93 6.45 -2.63
N MET A 158 8.12 6.45 -3.21
CA MET A 158 9.20 7.35 -2.79
C MET A 158 9.19 8.63 -3.65
N PRO A 159 9.49 9.80 -3.07
CA PRO A 159 9.67 11.01 -3.86
C PRO A 159 10.92 10.87 -4.74
N THR A 160 10.83 11.34 -5.98
CA THR A 160 11.92 11.28 -6.96
C THR A 160 12.18 12.65 -7.61
N PRO A 161 12.53 13.68 -6.81
CA PRO A 161 12.63 15.05 -7.30
C PRO A 161 13.62 15.25 -8.45
N VAL A 162 14.72 14.48 -8.50
CA VAL A 162 15.71 14.56 -9.59
C VAL A 162 15.10 14.05 -10.89
N ALA A 163 14.46 12.88 -10.87
CA ALA A 163 13.79 12.32 -12.05
C ALA A 163 12.56 13.14 -12.45
N ASP A 164 11.77 13.61 -11.48
CA ASP A 164 10.58 14.43 -11.70
C ASP A 164 10.92 15.76 -12.39
N GLY A 165 12.06 16.37 -12.05
CA GLY A 165 12.58 17.56 -12.72
C GLY A 165 12.91 17.35 -14.20
N LEU A 166 13.17 16.11 -14.62
CA LEU A 166 13.48 15.75 -16.01
C LEU A 166 12.27 15.27 -16.82
N ARG A 167 11.14 14.95 -16.18
CA ARG A 167 9.93 14.47 -16.87
C ARG A 167 9.43 15.41 -17.97
N PRO A 168 9.41 16.76 -17.80
CA PRO A 168 8.98 17.66 -18.87
C PRO A 168 9.85 17.57 -20.12
N SER A 169 11.15 17.31 -19.94
CA SER A 169 12.13 17.19 -21.02
C SER A 169 12.11 15.82 -21.70
N ALA A 170 11.40 14.83 -21.14
CA ALA A 170 11.43 13.46 -21.64
C ALA A 170 10.75 13.30 -23.01
N GLY A 171 9.81 14.20 -23.35
CA GLY A 171 9.05 14.14 -24.59
C GLY A 171 8.28 12.82 -24.78
N PRO A 172 7.76 12.56 -26.00
CA PRO A 172 7.00 11.34 -26.29
C PRO A 172 7.90 10.12 -26.58
N GLU A 173 9.20 10.35 -26.83
CA GLU A 173 10.12 9.32 -27.26
C GLU A 173 10.26 8.20 -26.21
N LYS A 174 10.09 6.96 -26.65
CA LYS A 174 10.06 5.80 -25.77
C LYS A 174 11.40 5.60 -25.03
N VAL A 175 12.52 5.83 -25.73
CA VAL A 175 13.88 5.66 -25.16
C VAL A 175 14.10 6.65 -24.03
N THR A 176 13.78 7.92 -24.25
CA THR A 176 13.88 8.96 -23.24
C THR A 176 12.99 8.70 -22.03
N ARG A 177 11.71 8.34 -22.24
CA ARG A 177 10.82 7.97 -21.14
C ARG A 177 11.35 6.77 -20.36
N LYS A 178 11.93 5.77 -21.04
CA LYS A 178 12.54 4.61 -20.37
C LYS A 178 13.72 5.04 -19.49
N ALA A 179 14.61 5.89 -19.99
CA ALA A 179 15.75 6.39 -19.21
C ALA A 179 15.31 7.21 -17.99
N VAL A 180 14.33 8.11 -18.14
CA VAL A 180 13.81 8.90 -17.01
C VAL A 180 13.08 8.01 -15.99
N SER A 181 12.33 6.99 -16.43
CA SER A 181 11.72 6.01 -15.52
C SER A 181 12.78 5.16 -14.79
N GLY A 182 13.85 4.75 -15.47
CA GLY A 182 14.96 4.02 -14.85
C GLY A 182 15.69 4.88 -13.81
N LEU A 183 15.90 6.17 -14.09
CA LEU A 183 16.42 7.13 -13.11
C LEU A 183 15.47 7.28 -11.92
N ALA A 184 14.16 7.37 -12.15
CA ALA A 184 13.18 7.47 -11.06
C ALA A 184 13.19 6.22 -10.16
N ALA A 185 13.27 5.01 -10.73
CA ALA A 185 13.38 3.79 -9.95
C ALA A 185 14.68 3.75 -9.13
N TRP A 186 15.81 4.13 -9.75
CA TRP A 186 17.09 4.21 -9.05
C TRP A 186 17.08 5.24 -7.91
N GLU A 187 16.57 6.44 -8.16
CA GLU A 187 16.41 7.48 -7.15
C GLU A 187 15.48 7.02 -6.03
N ALA A 188 14.34 6.40 -6.35
CA ALA A 188 13.40 5.89 -5.35
C ALA A 188 14.07 4.90 -4.39
N MET A 189 14.89 3.98 -4.89
CA MET A 189 15.65 3.05 -4.06
C MET A 189 16.65 3.77 -3.14
N VAL A 190 17.39 4.74 -3.67
CA VAL A 190 18.37 5.52 -2.88
C VAL A 190 17.70 6.39 -1.81
N VAL A 191 16.57 7.02 -2.14
CA VAL A 191 15.77 7.79 -1.18
C VAL A 191 15.21 6.87 -0.10
N ARG A 192 14.74 5.67 -0.47
CA ARG A 192 14.24 4.67 0.48
C ARG A 192 15.33 4.26 1.46
N MET A 193 16.51 3.91 0.94
CA MET A 193 17.68 3.57 1.74
C MET A 193 18.05 4.68 2.73
N THR A 194 18.15 5.92 2.25
CA THR A 194 18.57 7.06 3.07
C THR A 194 17.49 7.53 4.05
N SER A 195 16.23 7.16 3.82
CA SER A 195 15.10 7.45 4.72
C SER A 195 14.81 6.33 5.72
N GLY A 196 15.68 5.32 5.82
CA GLY A 196 15.52 4.22 6.79
C GLY A 196 14.56 3.12 6.35
N TRP A 197 14.47 2.85 5.04
CA TRP A 197 13.69 1.75 4.47
C TRP A 197 12.19 1.77 4.76
N PRO A 198 11.48 2.89 4.52
CA PRO A 198 10.04 2.91 4.71
C PRO A 198 9.33 1.87 3.81
N PRO A 199 8.14 1.39 4.21
CA PRO A 199 7.43 1.81 5.41
C PRO A 199 7.93 1.19 6.72
N ASP A 200 8.60 0.03 6.68
CA ASP A 200 8.76 -0.82 7.88
C ASP A 200 10.22 -1.00 8.37
N GLY A 201 11.20 -0.36 7.73
CA GLY A 201 12.63 -0.54 8.09
C GLY A 201 13.28 -1.78 7.49
N TRP A 202 12.55 -2.51 6.63
CA TRP A 202 12.96 -3.76 6.00
C TRP A 202 12.90 -3.65 4.47
N TYR A 203 13.78 -4.40 3.79
CA TYR A 203 13.82 -4.46 2.32
C TYR A 203 14.30 -5.84 1.85
N PRO A 204 13.54 -6.55 0.98
CA PRO A 204 13.96 -7.85 0.46
C PRO A 204 15.29 -7.79 -0.29
N LEU A 205 16.11 -8.84 -0.15
CA LEU A 205 17.36 -8.94 -0.90
C LEU A 205 17.10 -9.03 -2.41
N GLU A 206 16.02 -9.70 -2.81
CA GLU A 206 15.61 -9.84 -4.20
C GLU A 206 15.28 -8.47 -4.81
N TYR A 207 14.58 -7.61 -4.07
CA TYR A 207 14.25 -6.25 -4.54
C TYR A 207 15.51 -5.39 -4.64
N TRP A 208 16.43 -5.51 -3.69
CA TRP A 208 17.73 -4.84 -3.77
C TRP A 208 18.48 -5.23 -5.05
N GLN A 209 18.49 -6.52 -5.40
CA GLN A 209 19.13 -7.00 -6.62
C GLN A 209 18.40 -6.52 -7.88
N GLU A 210 17.06 -6.49 -7.88
CA GLU A 210 16.24 -5.94 -8.97
C GLU A 210 16.55 -4.45 -9.22
N ASP A 211 16.74 -3.65 -8.16
CA ASP A 211 17.09 -2.23 -8.28
C ASP A 211 18.51 -2.01 -8.84
N LEU A 212 19.49 -2.83 -8.41
CA LEU A 212 20.83 -2.79 -8.99
C LEU A 212 20.83 -3.19 -10.47
N ALA A 213 20.00 -4.15 -10.86
CA ALA A 213 19.80 -4.51 -12.27
C ALA A 213 19.11 -3.37 -13.05
N THR A 214 18.14 -2.67 -12.44
CA THR A 214 17.52 -1.47 -13.02
C THR A 214 18.57 -0.38 -13.29
N ARG A 215 19.57 -0.23 -12.43
CA ARG A 215 20.71 0.67 -12.65
C ARG A 215 21.61 0.24 -13.81
N ASP A 216 21.80 -1.07 -14.02
CA ASP A 216 22.49 -1.61 -15.22
C ASP A 216 21.72 -1.25 -16.50
N GLU A 217 20.39 -1.44 -16.50
CA GLU A 217 19.55 -1.08 -17.64
C GLU A 217 19.57 0.42 -17.95
N LEU A 218 19.53 1.26 -16.91
CA LEU A 218 19.65 2.71 -17.05
C LEU A 218 20.97 3.09 -17.73
N ALA A 219 22.09 2.46 -17.35
CA ALA A 219 23.38 2.70 -18.00
C ALA A 219 23.35 2.35 -19.50
N ALA A 220 22.70 1.25 -19.86
CA ALA A 220 22.54 0.84 -21.26
C ALA A 220 21.60 1.76 -22.04
N ASP A 221 20.58 2.33 -21.40
CA ASP A 221 19.63 3.24 -22.05
C ASP A 221 20.21 4.64 -22.25
N LEU A 222 21.09 5.13 -21.36
CA LEU A 222 21.82 6.39 -21.55
C LEU A 222 22.60 6.42 -22.87
N ALA A 223 23.21 5.29 -23.26
CA ALA A 223 23.97 5.18 -24.51
C ALA A 223 23.11 5.32 -25.79
N LYS A 224 21.78 5.30 -25.65
CA LYS A 224 20.82 5.39 -26.76
C LYS A 224 20.20 6.78 -26.90
N LEU A 225 20.46 7.68 -25.95
CA LEU A 225 19.91 9.04 -25.95
C LEU A 225 20.68 9.94 -26.93
N SER A 226 20.05 11.07 -27.30
CA SER A 226 20.77 12.15 -27.99
C SER A 226 21.87 12.71 -27.07
N PRO A 227 22.98 13.25 -27.60
CA PRO A 227 24.10 13.71 -26.78
C PRO A 227 23.71 14.70 -25.67
N ASP A 228 22.93 15.74 -25.99
CA ASP A 228 22.51 16.77 -25.04
C ASP A 228 21.67 16.20 -23.89
N LEU A 229 20.79 15.24 -24.22
CA LEU A 229 19.94 14.60 -23.24
C LEU A 229 20.70 13.55 -22.43
N ALA A 230 21.61 12.82 -23.07
CA ALA A 230 22.51 11.88 -22.40
C ALA A 230 23.34 12.58 -21.34
N GLU A 231 23.91 13.76 -21.65
CA GLU A 231 24.66 14.57 -20.69
C GLU A 231 23.78 15.01 -19.52
N THR A 232 22.57 15.51 -19.81
CA THR A 232 21.62 15.96 -18.78
C THR A 232 21.22 14.82 -17.84
N VAL A 233 20.83 13.66 -18.39
CA VAL A 233 20.42 12.50 -17.57
C VAL A 233 21.63 11.89 -16.85
N ALA A 234 22.82 11.86 -17.45
CA ALA A 234 24.03 11.36 -16.80
C ALA A 234 24.46 12.22 -15.59
N ALA A 235 24.29 13.55 -15.67
CA ALA A 235 24.52 14.44 -14.53
C ALA A 235 23.55 14.13 -13.38
N ALA A 236 22.27 13.94 -13.70
CA ALA A 236 21.26 13.54 -12.72
C ALA A 236 21.55 12.17 -12.09
N VAL A 237 21.96 11.18 -12.88
CA VAL A 237 22.39 9.87 -12.40
C VAL A 237 23.58 10.00 -11.45
N THR A 238 24.55 10.87 -11.77
CA THR A 238 25.73 11.10 -10.92
C THR A 238 25.33 11.61 -9.53
N MET A 239 24.35 12.52 -9.44
CA MET A 239 23.84 13.02 -8.16
C MET A 239 23.24 11.90 -7.29
N VAL A 240 22.46 11.00 -7.91
CA VAL A 240 21.86 9.85 -7.21
C VAL A 240 22.95 8.83 -6.82
N ASP A 241 23.90 8.55 -7.72
CA ASP A 241 25.02 7.64 -7.48
C ASP A 241 25.93 8.11 -6.34
N ASP A 242 26.15 9.42 -6.20
CA ASP A 242 26.94 9.99 -5.10
C ASP A 242 26.23 9.79 -3.75
N THR A 243 24.90 9.95 -3.72
CA THR A 243 24.09 9.67 -2.54
C THR A 243 24.11 8.19 -2.19
N PHE A 244 23.96 7.30 -3.19
CA PHE A 244 24.08 5.86 -3.01
C PHE A 244 25.44 5.47 -2.43
N ARG A 245 26.52 6.04 -2.97
CA ARG A 245 27.89 5.75 -2.52
C ARG A 245 28.09 6.19 -1.07
N ALA A 246 27.59 7.37 -0.69
CA ALA A 246 27.69 7.89 0.67
C ALA A 246 26.92 7.04 1.71
N ALA A 247 25.83 6.40 1.28
CA ALA A 247 24.96 5.59 2.15
C ALA A 247 25.30 4.09 2.18
N THR A 248 26.33 3.65 1.46
CA THR A 248 26.70 2.23 1.34
C THR A 248 28.18 2.00 1.65
N GLN A 249 28.56 0.75 1.92
CA GLN A 249 29.94 0.30 2.12
C GLN A 249 30.31 -0.73 1.05
N GLU A 250 31.62 -0.88 0.79
CA GLU A 250 32.10 -1.92 -0.13
C GLU A 250 31.91 -3.31 0.47
N ILE A 251 31.49 -4.27 -0.35
CA ILE A 251 31.31 -5.67 0.05
C ILE A 251 32.19 -6.60 -0.80
N PRO A 252 32.77 -7.66 -0.19
CA PRO A 252 33.51 -8.66 -0.93
C PRO A 252 32.57 -9.68 -1.61
N GLY A 253 33.12 -10.52 -2.49
CA GLY A 253 32.43 -11.69 -3.04
C GLY A 253 31.52 -11.42 -4.23
N VAL A 254 31.48 -10.18 -4.73
CA VAL A 254 30.81 -9.81 -5.97
C VAL A 254 31.76 -10.02 -7.15
N SER A 255 31.24 -10.53 -8.27
CA SER A 255 32.05 -10.84 -9.44
C SER A 255 32.64 -9.56 -10.08
N ALA A 256 33.88 -9.67 -10.57
CA ALA A 256 34.63 -8.52 -11.10
C ALA A 256 34.07 -7.94 -12.42
N ASP A 257 33.19 -8.66 -13.11
CA ASP A 257 32.48 -8.20 -14.31
C ASP A 257 31.26 -7.30 -14.00
N LYS A 258 30.83 -7.24 -12.74
CA LYS A 258 29.73 -6.38 -12.31
C LYS A 258 30.17 -4.94 -12.13
N ALA A 259 29.27 -4.01 -12.44
CA ALA A 259 29.47 -2.58 -12.25
C ALA A 259 29.67 -2.23 -10.76
N TRP A 260 30.34 -1.11 -10.49
CA TRP A 260 30.79 -0.73 -9.15
C TRP A 260 29.68 -0.67 -8.09
N TRP A 261 28.42 -0.36 -8.47
CA TRP A 261 27.30 -0.32 -7.54
C TRP A 261 26.92 -1.69 -6.97
N TRP A 262 27.21 -2.78 -7.69
CA TRP A 262 27.00 -4.14 -7.19
C TRP A 262 27.97 -4.50 -6.06
N HIS A 263 29.12 -3.85 -5.98
CA HIS A 263 30.14 -4.08 -4.95
C HIS A 263 29.84 -3.30 -3.67
N ARG A 264 28.60 -2.84 -3.48
CA ARG A 264 28.20 -2.02 -2.34
C ARG A 264 26.88 -2.48 -1.74
N ALA A 265 26.76 -2.30 -0.43
CA ALA A 265 25.52 -2.55 0.31
C ALA A 265 25.36 -1.56 1.48
N PRO A 266 24.13 -1.30 1.94
CA PRO A 266 23.88 -0.57 3.18
C PRO A 266 24.36 -1.34 4.41
N GLU A 267 24.71 -0.62 5.47
CA GLU A 267 25.11 -1.18 6.76
C GLU A 267 24.29 -0.55 7.90
N PRO A 268 23.50 -1.34 8.66
CA PRO A 268 23.27 -2.78 8.49
C PRO A 268 22.41 -3.09 7.24
N PRO A 269 22.51 -4.30 6.67
CA PRO A 269 21.67 -4.70 5.55
C PRO A 269 20.18 -4.84 5.95
N PRO A 270 19.24 -4.20 5.23
CA PRO A 270 17.83 -4.17 5.63
C PRO A 270 17.12 -5.52 5.51
N TRP A 271 17.65 -6.45 4.71
CA TRP A 271 17.09 -7.80 4.55
C TRP A 271 17.36 -8.72 5.75
N LEU A 272 18.19 -8.30 6.72
CA LEU A 272 18.50 -9.09 7.92
C LEU A 272 17.65 -8.71 9.15
N ASN A 273 16.88 -7.63 9.10
CA ASN A 273 16.19 -7.04 10.26
C ASN A 273 14.82 -7.68 10.56
N ARG A 274 14.74 -9.00 10.75
CA ARG A 274 13.50 -9.70 11.15
C ARG A 274 13.61 -10.44 12.46
#